data_AF-A0A645FYM4-F1
#
_entry.id   AF-A0A645FYM4-F1
#
_cell.length_a   1.000
_cell.length_b   1.000
_cell.length_c   1.000
_cell.angle_alpha   90.00
_cell.angle_beta   90.00
_cell.angle_gamma   90.00
#
_symmetry.space_group_name_H-M   'P 1'
#
loop_
_entity.id
_entity.type
_entity.pdbx_description
1 polymer ?
#
loop_
_entity_poly.entity_id
_entity_poly.type
_entity_poly.pdbx_seq_one_letter_code
_entity_poly.pdbx_strand_id
1 'polypeptide(L)'
;MGMAAFPLRPYLRAVGTAKKPYGFLSISGGADSDNPTMESDLKKRAGHAPEFLLDQHIRTLLPAEPKPTREMTSAYQVTEADLTALSETVVSALKKSGFAAE
;
A
#
# COMPACT_ATOMS: atom_id res chain seq x y z
N MET A 1 12.78 -4.53 3.62
CA MET A 1 12.31 -5.23 2.40
C MET A 1 10.80 -5.16 2.40
N GLY A 2 10.22 -4.45 1.42
CA GLY A 2 8.78 -4.31 1.31
C GLY A 2 8.16 -5.59 0.78
N MET A 3 7.19 -6.13 1.52
CA MET A 3 6.47 -7.36 1.17
C MET A 3 5.02 -7.21 1.56
N ALA A 4 4.13 -7.88 0.84
CA ALA A 4 2.74 -7.98 1.24
C ALA A 4 2.64 -8.67 2.60
N ALA A 5 1.75 -8.17 3.47
CA ALA A 5 1.51 -8.72 4.79
C ALA A 5 1.19 -10.21 4.71
N PHE A 6 1.71 -11.01 5.66
CA PHE A 6 1.53 -12.46 5.66
C PHE A 6 0.07 -12.91 5.49
N PRO A 7 -0.93 -12.27 6.16
CA PRO A 7 -2.34 -12.63 6.00
C PRO A 7 -2.90 -12.43 4.58
N LEU A 8 -2.27 -11.59 3.74
CA LEU A 8 -2.73 -11.33 2.37
C LEU A 8 -2.26 -12.40 1.36
N ARG A 9 -1.31 -13.26 1.75
CA ARG A 9 -0.72 -14.25 0.85
C ARG A 9 -1.72 -15.23 0.24
N PRO A 10 -2.71 -15.79 0.98
CA PRO A 10 -3.72 -16.67 0.40
C PRO A 10 -4.59 -15.97 -0.65
N TYR A 11 -4.94 -14.70 -0.42
CA TYR A 11 -5.75 -13.91 -1.35
C TYR A 11 -5.00 -13.61 -2.66
N LEU A 12 -3.72 -13.22 -2.57
CA LEU A 12 -2.89 -13.01 -3.76
C LEU A 12 -2.73 -14.29 -4.59
N ARG A 13 -2.62 -15.46 -3.95
CA ARG A 13 -2.63 -16.75 -4.65
C ARG A 13 -3.97 -17.00 -5.34
N ALA A 14 -5.08 -16.77 -4.66
CA ALA A 14 -6.41 -16.97 -5.21
C ALA A 14 -6.67 -16.09 -6.45
N VAL A 15 -6.28 -14.82 -6.40
CA VAL A 15 -6.33 -13.89 -7.54
C VAL A 15 -5.51 -14.44 -8.72
N GLY A 16 -4.27 -14.87 -8.46
CA GLY A 16 -3.41 -15.47 -9.47
C GLY A 16 -3.99 -16.75 -10.10
N THR A 17 -4.57 -17.63 -9.29
CA THR A 17 -5.26 -18.84 -9.77
C THR A 17 -6.46 -18.49 -10.65
N ALA A 18 -7.23 -17.48 -10.27
CA ALA A 18 -8.37 -17.00 -11.04
C ALA A 18 -7.97 -16.18 -12.29
N LYS A 19 -6.69 -15.82 -12.43
CA LYS A 19 -6.14 -14.93 -13.47
C LYS A 19 -6.90 -13.61 -13.56
N LYS A 20 -7.39 -13.10 -12.43
CA LYS A 20 -8.16 -11.85 -12.39
C LYS A 20 -7.21 -10.65 -12.29
N PRO A 21 -7.51 -9.54 -12.97
CA PRO A 21 -6.82 -8.28 -12.70
C PRO A 21 -7.03 -7.89 -11.23
N TYR A 22 -6.02 -7.25 -10.63
CA TYR A 22 -6.12 -6.77 -9.25
C TYR A 22 -5.34 -5.49 -9.05
N GLY A 23 -5.84 -4.69 -8.11
CA GLY A 23 -5.12 -3.58 -7.50
C GLY A 23 -4.61 -3.97 -6.13
N PHE A 24 -3.53 -3.33 -5.69
CA PHE A 24 -2.99 -3.47 -4.35
C PHE A 24 -2.84 -2.10 -3.71
N LEU A 25 -3.53 -1.91 -2.59
CA LEU A 25 -3.45 -0.72 -1.77
C LEU A 25 -2.88 -1.07 -0.41
N SER A 26 -1.87 -0.33 0.02
CA SER A 26 -1.21 -0.52 1.31
C SER A 26 -1.09 0.80 2.06
N ILE A 27 -1.25 0.72 3.38
CA ILE A 27 -0.88 1.78 4.32
C ILE A 27 0.04 1.13 5.34
N SER A 28 1.25 1.66 5.50
CA SER A 28 2.24 1.13 6.45
C SER A 28 2.99 2.25 7.18
N GLY A 29 3.79 1.93 8.21
CA GLY A 29 4.53 2.94 8.97
C GLY A 29 5.54 3.71 8.11
N GLY A 30 6.31 2.99 7.29
CA GLY A 30 7.29 3.55 6.36
C GLY A 30 8.54 4.19 6.99
N ALA A 31 8.77 4.10 8.30
CA ALA A 31 9.90 4.79 8.95
C ALA A 31 11.29 4.47 8.36
N ASP A 32 11.50 3.24 7.86
CA ASP A 32 12.83 2.80 7.41
C ASP A 32 13.15 3.19 5.97
N SER A 33 12.18 3.04 5.07
CA SER A 33 12.32 3.31 3.64
C SER A 33 10.97 3.19 2.94
N ASP A 34 10.93 3.54 1.66
CA ASP A 34 9.93 3.04 0.73
C ASP A 34 9.97 1.51 0.62
N ASN A 35 8.94 0.93 0.02
CA ASN A 35 8.84 -0.51 -0.27
C ASN A 35 9.16 -0.81 -1.76
N PRO A 36 10.41 -0.63 -2.22
CA PRO A 36 10.76 -0.75 -3.65
C PRO A 36 10.56 -2.17 -4.20
N THR A 37 10.49 -3.18 -3.33
CA THR A 37 10.29 -4.59 -3.71
C THR A 37 8.83 -5.04 -3.66
N MET A 38 7.88 -4.14 -3.39
CA MET A 38 6.48 -4.52 -3.23
C MET A 38 5.91 -5.13 -4.52
N GLU A 39 6.12 -4.48 -5.67
CA GLU A 39 5.60 -4.97 -6.95
C GLU A 39 6.17 -6.36 -7.32
N SER A 40 7.46 -6.57 -7.10
CA SER A 40 8.11 -7.85 -7.39
C SER A 40 7.63 -8.97 -6.45
N ASP A 41 7.38 -8.65 -5.18
CA ASP A 41 6.76 -9.57 -4.22
C ASP A 41 5.32 -9.92 -4.63
N LEU A 42 4.51 -8.94 -5.05
CA LEU A 42 3.15 -9.15 -5.55
C LEU A 42 3.14 -10.03 -6.80
N LYS A 43 3.98 -9.71 -7.79
CA LYS A 43 4.15 -10.51 -9.00
C LYS A 43 4.57 -11.95 -8.70
N LYS A 44 5.47 -12.16 -7.74
CA LYS A 44 5.87 -13.50 -7.29
C LYS A 44 4.71 -14.28 -6.66
N ARG A 45 3.78 -13.61 -5.98
CA ARG A 45 2.67 -14.24 -5.26
C ARG A 45 1.44 -14.49 -6.13
N ALA A 46 1.10 -13.54 -6.99
CA ALA A 46 -0.06 -13.62 -7.89
C ALA A 46 0.28 -14.14 -9.29
N GLY A 47 1.56 -14.27 -9.63
CA GLY A 47 2.01 -14.67 -10.98
C GLY A 47 2.02 -13.55 -12.01
N HIS A 48 1.40 -12.40 -11.71
CA HIS A 48 1.42 -11.19 -12.52
C HIS A 48 1.44 -9.93 -11.64
N ALA A 49 1.91 -8.82 -12.22
CA ALA A 49 1.91 -7.53 -11.54
C ALA A 49 0.47 -7.03 -11.30
N PRO A 50 0.23 -6.26 -10.22
CA PRO A 50 -1.04 -5.56 -10.08
C PRO A 50 -1.19 -4.54 -11.20
N GLU A 51 -2.43 -4.30 -11.63
CA GLU A 51 -2.73 -3.21 -12.58
C GLU A 51 -2.67 -1.84 -11.90
N PHE A 52 -2.83 -1.83 -10.58
CA PHE A 52 -2.74 -0.64 -9.76
C PHE A 52 -1.99 -0.96 -8.46
N LEU A 53 -0.95 -0.20 -8.16
CA LEU A 53 -0.21 -0.29 -6.91
C LEU A 53 -0.14 1.09 -6.27
N LEU A 54 -0.65 1.21 -5.04
CA LEU A 54 -0.51 2.40 -4.23
C LEU A 54 -0.05 2.00 -2.82
N ASP A 55 1.14 2.43 -2.45
CA ASP A 55 1.72 2.21 -1.13
C ASP A 55 1.87 3.56 -0.42
N GLN A 56 1.07 3.76 0.62
CA GLN A 56 1.03 4.98 1.43
C GLN A 56 1.72 4.75 2.77
N HIS A 57 2.33 5.79 3.34
CA HIS A 57 3.09 5.66 4.58
C HIS A 57 2.66 6.66 5.65
N ILE A 58 2.51 6.20 6.90
CA ILE A 58 2.22 7.06 8.05
C ILE A 58 3.32 8.11 8.26
N ARG A 59 4.59 7.81 7.93
CA ARG A 59 5.67 8.80 8.02
C ARG A 59 5.42 10.08 7.23
N THR A 60 4.56 10.07 6.20
CA THR A 60 4.24 11.28 5.42
C THR A 60 3.23 12.19 6.12
N LEU A 61 2.57 11.71 7.18
CA LEU A 61 1.65 12.47 8.03
C LEU A 61 2.37 13.10 9.24
N LEU A 62 3.61 12.68 9.48
CA LEU A 62 4.46 13.21 10.54
C LEU A 62 5.34 14.35 10.02
N PRO A 63 5.79 15.27 10.89
CA PRO A 63 6.80 16.26 10.53
C PRO A 63 8.05 15.58 9.92
N ALA A 64 8.62 16.18 8.88
CA ALA A 64 9.81 15.66 8.24
C ALA A 64 11.06 15.76 9.14
N GLU A 65 11.07 16.73 10.05
CA GLU A 65 12.14 16.95 11.02
C GLU A 65 11.58 16.96 12.46
N PRO A 66 12.11 16.11 13.36
CA PRO A 66 13.15 15.11 13.11
C PRO A 66 12.63 13.96 12.23
N LYS A 67 13.54 13.28 11.53
CA LYS A 67 13.20 12.11 10.69
C LYS A 67 12.30 11.13 11.47
N PRO A 68 11.09 10.80 10.97
CA PRO A 68 10.17 9.90 11.64
C PRO A 68 10.79 8.54 11.97
N THR A 69 10.69 8.12 13.23
CA THR A 69 11.19 6.80 13.69
C THR A 69 10.10 5.72 13.62
N ARG A 70 10.50 4.46 13.82
CA ARG A 70 9.55 3.33 13.91
C ARG A 70 8.59 3.50 15.08
N GLU A 71 9.08 3.98 16.21
CA GLU A 71 8.28 4.24 17.41
C GLU A 71 7.24 5.32 17.14
N MET A 72 7.64 6.42 16.48
CA MET A 72 6.73 7.50 16.11
C MET A 72 5.62 7.00 15.18
N THR A 73 5.97 6.28 14.11
CA THR A 73 4.99 5.75 13.14
C THR A 73 4.11 4.64 13.71
N SER A 74 4.60 3.88 14.69
CA SER A 74 3.82 2.81 15.35
C SER A 74 2.88 3.34 16.43
N ALA A 75 3.27 4.43 17.11
CA ALA A 75 2.45 5.09 18.13
C ALA A 75 1.44 6.10 17.54
N TYR A 76 1.61 6.48 16.28
CA TYR A 76 0.77 7.46 15.62
C TYR A 76 -0.67 6.99 15.52
N GLN A 77 -1.59 7.84 15.99
CA GLN A 77 -3.02 7.65 15.83
C GLN A 77 -3.51 8.54 14.70
N VAL A 78 -4.05 7.91 13.67
CA VAL A 78 -4.57 8.59 12.48
C VAL A 78 -5.81 9.40 12.87
N THR A 79 -5.85 10.68 12.48
CA THR A 79 -6.99 11.56 12.72
C THR A 79 -8.03 11.47 11.60
N GLU A 80 -9.21 12.04 11.79
CA GLU A 80 -10.23 12.12 10.73
C GLU A 80 -9.74 12.91 9.50
N ALA A 81 -8.92 13.94 9.72
CA ALA A 81 -8.32 14.72 8.63
C ALA A 81 -7.35 13.86 7.80
N ASP A 82 -6.53 13.05 8.47
CA ASP A 82 -5.59 12.14 7.80
C ASP A 82 -6.33 11.04 7.02
N LEU A 83 -7.39 10.47 7.62
CA LEU A 83 -8.26 9.50 6.95
C LEU A 83 -8.85 10.07 5.65
N THR A 84 -9.30 11.33 5.70
CA THR A 84 -9.83 12.04 4.53
C THR A 84 -8.74 12.20 3.48
N ALA A 85 -7.55 12.70 3.85
CA ALA A 85 -6.44 12.92 2.93
C ALA A 85 -5.93 11.61 2.28
N LEU A 86 -5.79 10.55 3.08
CA LEU A 86 -5.41 9.21 2.59
C LEU A 86 -6.45 8.70 1.60
N SER A 87 -7.74 8.79 1.95
CA SER A 87 -8.84 8.31 1.10
C SER A 87 -8.95 9.10 -0.21
N GLU A 88 -8.80 10.42 -0.17
CA GLU A 88 -8.79 11.27 -1.35
C GLU A 88 -7.63 10.92 -2.28
N THR A 89 -6.46 10.64 -1.71
CA THR A 89 -5.29 10.18 -2.47
C THR A 89 -5.59 8.87 -3.20
N VAL A 90 -6.22 7.90 -2.51
CA VAL A 90 -6.64 6.63 -3.12
C VAL A 90 -7.63 6.87 -4.25
N VAL A 91 -8.71 7.61 -4.00
CA VAL A 91 -9.78 7.83 -4.98
C VAL A 91 -9.23 8.58 -6.21
N SER A 92 -8.37 9.57 -6.00
CA SER A 92 -7.71 10.31 -7.08
C SER A 92 -6.80 9.40 -7.91
N ALA A 93 -6.01 8.55 -7.25
CA ALA A 93 -5.14 7.60 -7.93
C ALA A 93 -5.91 6.56 -8.75
N LEU A 94 -7.02 6.04 -8.21
CA LEU A 94 -7.92 5.10 -8.91
C LEU A 94 -8.59 5.74 -10.13
N LYS A 95 -9.10 6.97 -9.99
CA LYS A 95 -9.68 7.71 -11.12
C LYS A 95 -8.67 7.94 -12.25
N LYS A 96 -7.40 8.16 -11.91
CA LYS A 96 -6.32 8.36 -12.88
C LYS A 96 -5.84 7.07 -13.52
N SER A 97 -5.85 5.95 -12.79
CA SER A 97 -5.36 4.67 -13.31
C SER A 97 -6.35 4.00 -14.26
N GLY A 98 -7.63 4.39 -14.24
CA GLY A 98 -8.68 3.71 -15.01
C GLY A 98 -9.00 2.31 -14.49
N PHE A 99 -8.51 1.96 -13.29
CA PHE A 99 -8.77 0.68 -12.65
C PHE A 99 -10.26 0.58 -12.28
N ALA A 100 -11.03 -0.14 -13.07
CA ALA A 100 -12.41 -0.50 -12.78
C ALA A 100 -12.43 -1.96 -12.29
N ALA A 101 -12.80 -2.17 -11.03
CA ALA A 101 -13.14 -3.51 -10.56
C ALA A 101 -14.50 -3.87 -11.19
N GLU A 102 -14.50 -4.79 -12.15
CA GLU A 102 -15.70 -5.40 -12.74
C GLU A 102 -16.52 -6.19 -11.71
#